data_AF-A0A6G7VA20-F1
#
_entry.id   AF-A0A6G7VA20-F1
#
_cell.length_a   1.000
_cell.length_b   1.000
_cell.length_c   1.000
_cell.angle_alpha   90.00
_cell.angle_beta   90.00
_cell.angle_gamma   90.00
#
_symmetry.space_group_name_H-M   'P 1'
#
loop_
_entity.id
_entity.type
_entity.pdbx_description
1 polymer ?
#
loop_
_entity_poly.entity_id
_entity_poly.type
_entity_poly.pdbx_seq_one_letter_code
_entity_poly.pdbx_strand_id
1 'polypeptide(L)'
;MLYLVSLFIAGLLIALAALPLDQGAQIQFSVALLAFLVLLRPLIYGRLPFDNRQRFLRILFVLLALLLSIRYFCWRTFETLLFANPLSLVPGLILYGAELFAFTVLLIGAFVYIQPLNRPVLPMPKDRSRWPTVDVLVQTYDEPDSVIELTLLGALAIDYPADRIKIWLLDDGATRAKRTQPDPEKARAACERGRCLRKLCAQLGVNYLTRERNESAKAGNINHALQYL
;
A
#
# COMPACT_ATOMS: atom_id res chain seq x y z
N MET A 1 -33.35 -7.36 0.41
CA MET A 1 -33.66 -6.28 -0.56
C MET A 1 -32.40 -5.74 -1.25
N LEU A 2 -31.38 -5.25 -0.52
CA LEU A 2 -30.17 -4.68 -1.13
C LEU A 2 -29.41 -5.66 -2.07
N TYR A 3 -29.24 -6.93 -1.66
CA TYR A 3 -28.59 -7.95 -2.49
C TYR A 3 -29.31 -8.22 -3.81
N LEU A 4 -30.65 -8.22 -3.81
CA LEU A 4 -31.45 -8.42 -5.02
C LEU A 4 -31.29 -7.25 -5.99
N VAL A 5 -31.22 -6.02 -5.48
CA VAL A 5 -30.96 -4.82 -6.27
C VAL A 5 -29.55 -4.87 -6.88
N SER A 6 -28.53 -5.26 -6.10
CA SER A 6 -27.16 -5.39 -6.61
C SER A 6 -27.04 -6.48 -7.69
N LEU A 7 -27.69 -7.63 -7.50
CA LEU A 7 -27.73 -8.70 -8.50
C LEU A 7 -28.43 -8.25 -9.78
N PHE A 8 -29.55 -7.52 -9.65
CA PHE A 8 -30.24 -6.94 -10.78
C PHE A 8 -29.36 -5.94 -11.56
N ILE A 9 -28.68 -5.03 -10.86
CA ILE A 9 -27.76 -4.06 -11.49
C ILE A 9 -26.60 -4.79 -12.18
N ALA A 10 -26.03 -5.82 -11.55
CA ALA A 10 -24.96 -6.62 -12.15
C ALA A 10 -25.45 -7.35 -13.41
N GLY A 11 -26.63 -7.96 -13.36
CA GLY A 11 -27.26 -8.61 -14.52
C GLY A 11 -27.54 -7.62 -15.65
N LEU A 12 -28.04 -6.42 -15.33
CA LEU A 12 -28.27 -5.35 -16.30
C LEU A 12 -26.96 -4.89 -16.95
N LEU A 13 -25.90 -4.69 -16.16
CA LEU A 13 -24.59 -4.30 -16.70
C LEU A 13 -24.01 -5.35 -17.64
N ILE A 14 -24.12 -6.64 -17.28
CA ILE A 14 -23.68 -7.74 -18.15
C ILE A 14 -24.52 -7.79 -19.42
N ALA A 15 -25.85 -7.66 -19.31
CA ALA A 15 -26.74 -7.64 -20.47
C ALA A 15 -26.43 -6.48 -21.42
N LEU A 16 -26.22 -5.27 -20.89
CA LEU A 16 -25.82 -4.09 -21.67
C LEU A 16 -24.43 -4.27 -22.30
N ALA A 17 -23.47 -4.84 -21.56
CA ALA A 17 -22.13 -5.11 -22.07
C ALA A 17 -22.14 -6.12 -23.22
N ALA A 18 -23.01 -7.13 -23.16
CA ALA A 18 -23.12 -8.20 -24.15
C ALA A 18 -23.94 -7.82 -25.40
N LEU A 19 -24.53 -6.61 -25.46
CA LEU A 19 -25.27 -6.17 -26.64
C LEU A 19 -24.34 -6.13 -27.87
N PRO A 20 -24.66 -6.79 -28.98
CA PRO A 20 -23.86 -6.66 -30.19
C PRO A 20 -23.99 -5.22 -30.71
N LEU A 21 -22.85 -4.55 -30.91
CA LEU A 21 -22.78 -3.27 -31.61
C LEU A 21 -21.88 -3.46 -32.83
N ASP A 22 -22.20 -2.77 -33.91
CA ASP A 22 -21.27 -2.66 -35.02
C ASP A 22 -20.03 -1.84 -34.59
N GLN A 23 -18.98 -1.90 -35.41
CA GLN A 23 -17.73 -1.22 -35.10
C GLN A 23 -17.91 0.30 -34.97
N GLY A 24 -18.78 0.91 -35.78
CA GLY A 24 -19.08 2.33 -35.76
C GLY A 24 -19.71 2.76 -34.42
N ALA A 25 -20.80 2.10 -34.01
CA ALA A 25 -21.44 2.42 -32.73
C ALA A 25 -20.54 2.08 -31.54
N GLN A 26 -19.73 1.02 -31.61
CA GLN A 26 -18.77 0.68 -30.55
C GLN A 26 -17.75 1.79 -30.31
N ILE A 27 -17.19 2.36 -31.37
CA ILE A 27 -16.21 3.46 -31.28
C ILE A 27 -16.89 4.69 -30.69
N GLN A 28 -18.05 5.10 -31.22
CA GLN A 28 -18.79 6.26 -30.74
C GLN A 28 -19.15 6.12 -29.25
N PHE A 29 -19.68 4.96 -28.86
CA PHE A 29 -20.00 4.63 -27.47
C PHE A 29 -18.76 4.73 -26.57
N SER A 30 -17.65 4.09 -26.96
CA SER A 30 -16.42 4.05 -26.16
C SER A 30 -15.81 5.44 -25.98
N VAL A 31 -15.74 6.23 -27.05
CA VAL A 31 -15.21 7.60 -27.01
C VAL A 31 -16.11 8.50 -26.16
N ALA A 32 -17.42 8.44 -26.35
CA ALA A 32 -18.36 9.23 -25.55
C ALA A 32 -18.29 8.88 -24.06
N LEU A 33 -18.21 7.59 -23.73
CA LEU A 33 -18.10 7.10 -22.36
C LEU A 33 -16.79 7.54 -21.71
N LEU A 34 -15.66 7.39 -22.42
CA LEU A 34 -14.36 7.84 -21.93
C LEU A 34 -14.32 9.36 -21.72
N ALA A 35 -14.86 10.14 -22.66
CA ALA A 35 -14.98 11.58 -22.52
C ALA A 35 -15.82 11.94 -21.28
N PHE A 36 -16.96 11.28 -21.10
CA PHE A 36 -17.80 11.47 -19.92
C PHE A 36 -17.06 11.14 -18.61
N LEU A 37 -16.33 10.03 -18.54
CA LEU A 37 -15.52 9.67 -17.37
C LEU A 37 -14.43 10.70 -17.07
N VAL A 38 -13.75 11.22 -18.09
CA VAL A 38 -12.74 12.28 -17.95
C VAL A 38 -13.36 13.56 -17.40
N LEU A 39 -14.54 13.95 -17.92
CA LEU A 39 -15.28 15.13 -17.45
C LEU A 39 -15.83 14.95 -16.03
N LEU A 40 -16.13 13.72 -15.61
CA LEU A 40 -16.60 13.39 -14.26
C LEU A 40 -15.47 13.45 -13.22
N ARG A 41 -14.22 13.23 -13.63
CA ARG A 41 -13.03 13.18 -12.75
C ARG A 41 -12.89 14.36 -11.78
N PRO A 42 -12.95 15.65 -12.20
CA PRO A 42 -12.81 16.77 -11.26
C PRO A 42 -13.91 16.82 -10.20
N LEU A 43 -15.11 16.30 -10.48
CA LEU A 43 -16.22 16.24 -9.53
C LEU A 43 -16.04 15.16 -8.47
N ILE A 44 -15.27 14.11 -8.78
CA ILE A 44 -14.96 13.00 -7.86
C ILE A 44 -13.74 13.31 -6.99
N TYR A 45 -12.70 13.91 -7.58
CA TYR A 45 -11.41 14.16 -6.93
C TYR A 45 -11.18 15.62 -6.51
N GLY A 46 -12.17 16.49 -6.67
CA GLY A 46 -12.12 17.86 -6.16
C GLY A 46 -12.01 17.91 -4.63
N ARG A 47 -11.52 19.03 -4.08
CA ARG A 47 -11.31 19.28 -2.63
C ARG A 47 -12.61 19.41 -1.81
N LEU A 48 -13.69 18.78 -2.24
CA LEU A 48 -14.95 18.80 -1.53
C LEU A 48 -14.96 17.69 -0.46
N PRO A 49 -15.63 17.89 0.69
CA PRO A 49 -15.72 16.89 1.74
C PRO A 49 -16.38 15.60 1.23
N PHE A 50 -15.97 14.46 1.81
CA PHE A 50 -16.57 13.14 1.56
C PHE A 50 -18.06 13.15 1.90
N ASP A 51 -18.89 13.46 0.91
CA ASP A 51 -20.34 13.51 1.02
C ASP A 51 -21.00 12.38 0.18
N ASN A 52 -22.25 12.07 0.47
CA ASN A 52 -23.05 11.04 -0.20
C ASN A 52 -23.07 11.21 -1.72
N ARG A 53 -23.03 12.46 -2.21
CA ARG A 53 -22.94 12.77 -3.64
C ARG A 53 -21.64 12.26 -4.27
N GLN A 54 -20.49 12.47 -3.63
CA GLN A 54 -19.21 11.98 -4.17
C GLN A 54 -19.14 10.46 -4.18
N ARG A 55 -19.69 9.83 -3.14
CA ARG A 55 -19.80 8.37 -3.07
C ARG A 55 -20.63 7.83 -4.25
N PHE A 56 -21.78 8.45 -4.52
CA PHE A 56 -22.60 8.11 -5.68
C PHE A 56 -21.84 8.29 -7.00
N LEU A 57 -21.20 9.44 -7.22
CA LEU A 57 -20.42 9.71 -8.45
C LEU A 57 -19.27 8.72 -8.65
N ARG A 58 -18.63 8.29 -7.56
CA ARG A 58 -17.56 7.28 -7.58
C ARG A 58 -18.08 5.90 -7.93
N ILE A 59 -19.20 5.48 -7.33
CA ILE A 59 -19.86 4.22 -7.68
C ILE A 59 -20.25 4.25 -9.15
N LEU A 60 -20.87 5.33 -9.62
CA LEU A 60 -21.23 5.50 -11.02
C LEU A 60 -20.01 5.40 -11.94
N PHE A 61 -18.92 6.09 -11.61
CA PHE A 61 -17.67 6.02 -12.36
C PHE A 61 -17.15 4.58 -12.47
N VAL A 62 -17.12 3.85 -11.35
CA VAL A 62 -16.66 2.45 -11.32
C VAL A 62 -17.59 1.55 -12.15
N LEU A 63 -18.91 1.69 -12.03
CA LEU A 63 -19.86 0.88 -12.81
C LEU A 63 -19.73 1.14 -14.31
N LEU A 64 -19.54 2.39 -14.72
CA LEU A 64 -19.34 2.78 -16.12
C LEU A 64 -17.99 2.28 -16.67
N ALA A 65 -16.92 2.36 -15.88
CA ALA A 65 -15.64 1.78 -16.26
C ALA A 65 -15.73 0.25 -16.40
N LEU A 66 -16.40 -0.42 -15.45
CA LEU A 66 -16.65 -1.86 -15.51
C LEU A 66 -17.52 -2.25 -16.70
N LEU A 67 -18.51 -1.43 -17.10
CA LEU A 67 -19.31 -1.68 -18.29
C LEU A 67 -18.42 -1.78 -19.54
N LEU A 68 -17.49 -0.84 -19.72
CA LEU A 68 -16.56 -0.85 -20.85
C LEU A 68 -15.60 -2.04 -20.79
N SER A 69 -15.09 -2.38 -19.60
CA SER A 69 -14.17 -3.50 -19.40
C SER A 69 -14.84 -4.87 -19.58
N ILE A 70 -16.06 -5.07 -19.07
CA ILE A 70 -16.84 -6.30 -19.29
C ILE A 70 -17.16 -6.43 -20.77
N ARG A 71 -17.54 -5.34 -21.44
CA ARG A 71 -17.81 -5.35 -22.88
C ARG A 71 -16.58 -5.72 -23.71
N TYR A 72 -15.42 -5.14 -23.39
CA TYR A 72 -14.14 -5.55 -23.96
C TYR A 72 -13.89 -7.04 -23.76
N PHE A 73 -14.10 -7.53 -22.53
CA PHE A 73 -13.82 -8.92 -22.20
C PHE A 73 -14.79 -9.88 -22.89
N CYS A 74 -16.08 -9.55 -23.01
CA CYS A 74 -17.04 -10.31 -23.80
C CYS A 74 -16.61 -10.41 -25.27
N TRP A 75 -16.26 -9.28 -25.90
CA TRP A 75 -15.72 -9.26 -27.26
C TRP A 75 -14.45 -10.13 -27.36
N ARG A 76 -13.51 -9.97 -26.42
CA ARG A 76 -12.27 -10.75 -26.38
C ARG A 76 -12.57 -12.25 -26.29
N THR A 77 -13.47 -12.69 -25.42
CA THR A 77 -13.78 -14.11 -25.24
C THR A 77 -14.55 -14.71 -26.42
N PHE A 78 -15.57 -14.03 -26.95
CA PHE A 78 -16.49 -14.63 -27.92
C PHE A 78 -16.12 -14.39 -29.37
N GLU A 79 -15.41 -13.30 -29.70
CA GLU A 79 -15.14 -12.93 -31.09
C GLU A 79 -13.67 -13.09 -31.49
N THR A 80 -12.74 -13.02 -30.53
CA THR A 80 -11.30 -12.98 -30.85
C THR A 80 -10.53 -14.27 -30.56
N LEU A 81 -11.12 -15.22 -29.83
CA LEU A 81 -10.53 -16.54 -29.56
C LEU A 81 -10.79 -17.51 -30.73
N LEU A 82 -10.52 -17.05 -31.95
CA LEU A 82 -10.60 -17.86 -33.17
C LEU A 82 -9.19 -18.35 -33.53
N PHE A 83 -8.87 -19.58 -33.11
CA PHE A 83 -7.55 -20.16 -33.35
C PHE A 83 -7.52 -20.91 -34.68
N ALA A 84 -6.74 -20.39 -35.64
CA ALA A 84 -6.63 -21.00 -36.97
C ALA A 84 -5.70 -22.23 -36.99
N ASN A 85 -4.73 -22.32 -36.07
CA ASN A 85 -3.79 -23.43 -35.98
C ASN A 85 -3.25 -23.62 -34.54
N PRO A 86 -2.71 -24.82 -34.19
CA PRO A 86 -2.18 -25.09 -32.86
C PRO A 86 -1.02 -24.19 -32.42
N LEU A 87 -0.25 -23.64 -33.38
CA LEU A 87 0.87 -22.73 -33.08
C LEU A 87 0.40 -21.34 -32.64
N SER A 88 -0.76 -20.88 -33.12
CA SER A 88 -1.42 -19.63 -32.68
C SER A 88 -2.19 -19.78 -31.37
N LEU A 89 -2.59 -21.02 -31.01
CA LEU A 89 -3.31 -21.33 -29.79
C LEU A 89 -2.52 -20.91 -28.54
N VAL A 90 -1.24 -21.32 -28.46
CA VAL A 90 -0.44 -21.14 -27.24
C VAL A 90 -0.20 -19.66 -26.91
N PRO A 91 0.31 -18.81 -27.81
CA PRO A 91 0.46 -17.39 -27.53
C PRO A 91 -0.87 -16.69 -27.27
N GLY A 92 -1.94 -17.08 -27.97
CA GLY A 92 -3.27 -16.49 -27.79
C GLY A 92 -3.88 -16.81 -26.43
N LEU A 93 -3.70 -18.03 -25.92
CA LEU A 93 -4.12 -18.41 -24.56
C LEU A 93 -3.28 -17.75 -23.48
N ILE A 94 -1.96 -17.59 -23.69
CA ILE A 94 -1.09 -16.86 -22.76
C ILE A 94 -1.55 -15.40 -22.66
N LEU A 95 -1.79 -14.75 -23.80
CA LEU A 95 -2.29 -13.37 -23.83
C LEU A 95 -3.65 -13.26 -23.13
N TYR A 96 -4.60 -14.15 -23.46
CA TYR A 96 -5.90 -14.16 -22.80
C TYR A 96 -5.81 -14.42 -21.28
N GLY A 97 -4.92 -15.30 -20.84
CA GLY A 97 -4.66 -15.56 -19.43
C GLY A 97 -4.10 -14.32 -18.70
N ALA A 98 -3.17 -13.61 -19.33
CA ALA A 98 -2.64 -12.35 -18.79
C ALA A 98 -3.73 -11.27 -18.71
N GLU A 99 -4.59 -11.17 -19.72
CA GLU A 99 -5.72 -10.24 -19.71
C GLU A 99 -6.78 -10.60 -18.67
N LEU A 100 -7.09 -11.88 -18.49
CA LEU A 100 -8.00 -12.36 -17.46
C LEU A 100 -7.46 -12.06 -16.06
N PHE A 101 -6.15 -12.21 -15.85
CA PHE A 101 -5.50 -11.81 -14.61
C PHE A 101 -5.64 -10.30 -14.38
N ALA A 102 -5.33 -9.48 -15.38
CA ALA A 102 -5.47 -8.02 -15.29
C ALA A 102 -6.92 -7.60 -15.03
N PHE A 103 -7.89 -8.25 -15.68
CA PHE A 103 -9.32 -8.04 -15.47
C PHE A 103 -9.74 -8.43 -14.05
N THR A 104 -9.23 -9.53 -13.50
CA THR A 104 -9.48 -9.92 -12.11
C THR A 104 -8.94 -8.89 -11.12
N VAL A 105 -7.71 -8.40 -11.34
CA VAL A 105 -7.12 -7.32 -10.54
C VAL A 105 -7.96 -6.04 -10.65
N LEU A 106 -8.50 -5.72 -11.83
CA LEU A 106 -9.42 -4.60 -12.02
C LEU A 106 -10.69 -4.76 -11.18
N LEU A 107 -11.32 -5.95 -11.16
CA LEU A 107 -12.52 -6.21 -10.36
C LEU A 107 -12.25 -6.07 -8.86
N ILE A 108 -11.12 -6.61 -8.37
CA ILE A 108 -10.71 -6.48 -6.97
C ILE A 108 -10.44 -5.00 -6.65
N GLY A 109 -9.73 -4.29 -7.53
CA GLY A 109 -9.46 -2.86 -7.39
C GLY A 109 -10.75 -2.04 -7.33
N ALA A 110 -11.71 -2.31 -8.20
CA ALA A 110 -13.01 -1.65 -8.21
C ALA A 110 -13.71 -1.75 -6.85
N PHE A 111 -13.68 -2.94 -6.22
CA PHE A 111 -14.24 -3.14 -4.87
C PHE A 111 -13.53 -2.29 -3.80
N VAL A 112 -12.20 -2.23 -3.83
CA VAL A 112 -11.39 -1.43 -2.89
C VAL A 112 -11.65 0.08 -3.08
N TYR A 113 -11.80 0.54 -4.32
CA TYR A 113 -11.93 1.96 -4.63
C TYR A 113 -13.34 2.54 -4.41
N ILE A 114 -14.40 1.72 -4.41
CA ILE A 114 -15.80 2.17 -4.28
C ILE A 114 -16.03 3.01 -3.02
N GLN A 115 -15.33 2.70 -1.91
CA GLN A 115 -15.51 3.41 -0.65
C GLN A 115 -14.19 3.53 0.12
N PRO A 116 -13.38 4.58 -0.16
CA PRO A 116 -12.19 4.83 0.63
C PRO A 116 -12.58 5.20 2.07
N LEU A 117 -11.71 4.85 3.01
CA LEU A 117 -11.88 5.24 4.41
C LEU A 117 -11.42 6.69 4.58
N ASN A 118 -12.36 7.57 4.95
CA ASN A 118 -12.01 8.88 5.47
C ASN A 118 -11.87 8.79 6.99
N ARG A 119 -10.63 8.81 7.50
CA ARG A 119 -10.35 8.80 8.94
C ARG A 119 -9.98 10.23 9.37
N PRO A 120 -10.88 10.99 10.00
CA PRO A 120 -10.52 12.30 10.53
C PRO A 120 -9.45 12.12 11.62
N VAL A 121 -8.58 13.13 11.76
CA VAL A 121 -7.64 13.17 12.88
C VAL A 121 -8.45 13.32 14.17
N LEU A 122 -8.39 12.30 15.02
CA LEU A 122 -9.02 12.37 16.33
C LEU A 122 -8.11 13.13 17.28
N PRO A 123 -8.60 14.19 17.95
CA PRO A 123 -7.79 14.88 18.94
C PRO A 123 -7.48 13.97 20.13
N MET A 124 -6.29 14.08 20.69
CA MET A 124 -5.95 13.42 21.95
C MET A 124 -6.85 13.92 23.09
N PRO A 125 -7.14 13.08 24.11
CA PRO A 125 -7.85 13.54 25.29
C PRO A 125 -7.17 14.77 25.90
N LYS A 126 -7.96 15.78 26.32
CA LYS A 126 -7.42 16.99 26.96
C LYS A 126 -6.61 16.67 28.22
N ASP A 127 -7.04 15.64 28.95
CA ASP A 127 -6.36 15.13 30.12
C ASP A 127 -5.15 14.25 29.71
N ARG A 128 -3.95 14.79 29.94
CA ARG A 128 -2.67 14.13 29.64
C ARG A 128 -2.41 12.89 30.51
N SER A 129 -3.08 12.75 31.66
CA SER A 129 -2.90 11.56 32.53
C SER A 129 -3.39 10.27 31.85
N ARG A 130 -4.33 10.39 30.91
CA ARG A 130 -4.91 9.29 30.13
C ARG A 130 -4.10 8.91 28.91
N TRP A 131 -3.01 9.63 28.63
CA TRP A 131 -2.18 9.35 27.45
C TRP A 131 -1.39 8.07 27.67
N PRO A 132 -1.33 7.15 26.70
CA PRO A 132 -0.57 5.92 26.83
C PRO A 132 0.94 6.20 26.91
N THR A 133 1.71 5.27 27.46
CA THR A 133 3.16 5.25 27.24
C THR A 133 3.44 4.79 25.80
N VAL A 134 4.45 5.36 25.16
CA VAL A 134 4.80 5.11 23.77
C VAL A 134 6.30 4.83 23.65
N ASP A 135 6.64 3.70 23.05
CA ASP A 135 8.00 3.37 22.65
C ASP A 135 8.17 3.58 21.15
N VAL A 136 9.06 4.49 20.76
CA VAL A 136 9.42 4.77 19.37
C VAL A 136 10.64 3.94 19.00
N LEU A 137 10.45 2.96 18.13
CA LEU A 137 11.49 2.04 17.70
C LEU A 137 12.05 2.45 16.33
N VAL A 138 13.31 2.88 16.30
CA VAL A 138 14.05 3.22 15.07
C VAL A 138 15.01 2.07 14.74
N GLN A 139 14.75 1.33 13.67
CA GLN A 139 15.61 0.22 13.25
C GLN A 139 16.72 0.70 12.32
N THR A 140 17.93 0.16 12.47
CA THR A 140 19.05 0.44 11.57
C THR A 140 19.89 -0.82 11.30
N TYR A 141 20.49 -0.88 10.10
CA TYR A 141 21.40 -1.94 9.66
C TYR A 141 22.69 -1.37 9.05
N ASP A 142 22.58 -0.55 8.00
CA ASP A 142 23.71 0.03 7.26
C ASP A 142 23.51 1.50 6.91
N GLU A 143 22.46 2.14 7.46
CA GLU A 143 22.18 3.55 7.22
C GLU A 143 23.33 4.42 7.77
N PRO A 144 23.63 5.56 7.10
CA PRO A 144 24.66 6.49 7.55
C PRO A 144 24.30 7.16 8.89
N ASP A 145 25.31 7.47 9.70
CA ASP A 145 25.15 8.09 11.02
C ASP A 145 24.35 9.40 10.96
N SER A 146 24.53 10.21 9.91
CA SER A 146 23.78 11.47 9.71
C SER A 146 22.28 11.27 9.49
N VAL A 147 21.87 10.19 8.82
CA VAL A 147 20.45 9.84 8.62
C VAL A 147 19.85 9.34 9.92
N ILE A 148 20.61 8.55 10.69
CA ILE A 148 20.20 8.04 12.00
C ILE A 148 20.01 9.21 12.97
N GLU A 149 21.00 10.11 13.05
CA GLU A 149 20.94 11.31 13.90
C GLU A 149 19.71 12.16 13.58
N LEU A 150 19.47 12.48 12.30
CA LEU A 150 18.30 13.27 11.91
C LEU A 150 16.97 12.57 12.27
N THR A 151 16.92 11.25 12.12
CA THR A 151 15.74 10.45 12.47
C THR A 151 15.49 10.46 13.98
N LEU A 152 16.55 10.31 14.79
CA LEU A 152 16.45 10.36 16.25
C LEU A 152 16.06 11.75 16.76
N LEU A 153 16.60 12.81 16.18
CA LEU A 153 16.20 14.19 16.49
C LEU A 153 14.73 14.44 16.14
N GLY A 154 14.25 13.91 15.00
CA GLY A 154 12.83 13.96 14.64
C GLY A 154 11.94 13.22 15.63
N ALA A 155 12.38 12.05 16.12
CA ALA A 155 11.66 11.30 17.14
C ALA A 155 11.63 12.02 18.50
N LEU A 156 12.73 12.68 18.88
CA LEU A 156 12.82 13.50 20.10
C LEU A 156 11.93 14.75 20.04
N ALA A 157 11.66 15.26 18.84
CA ALA A 157 10.82 16.43 18.62
C ALA A 157 9.30 16.13 18.59
N ILE A 158 8.89 14.88 18.78
CA ILE A 158 7.47 14.52 18.87
C ILE A 158 6.85 15.24 20.09
N ASP A 159 5.77 16.00 19.88
CA ASP A 159 5.01 16.68 20.95
C ASP A 159 4.27 15.65 21.82
N TYR A 160 4.97 15.14 22.83
CA TYR A 160 4.48 14.15 23.80
C TYR A 160 5.13 14.38 25.18
N PRO A 161 4.46 14.03 26.29
CA PRO A 161 5.07 14.07 27.61
C PRO A 161 6.34 13.21 27.68
N ALA A 162 7.45 13.83 28.08
CA ALA A 162 8.78 13.20 28.13
C ALA A 162 8.84 11.99 29.09
N ASP A 163 7.98 11.94 30.10
CA ASP A 163 7.84 10.81 31.03
C ASP A 163 7.10 9.60 30.43
N ARG A 164 6.44 9.78 29.27
CA ARG A 164 5.61 8.77 28.62
C ARG A 164 6.09 8.35 27.24
N ILE A 165 7.12 8.99 26.71
CA ILE A 165 7.74 8.60 25.44
C ILE A 165 9.17 8.12 25.68
N LYS A 166 9.50 6.96 25.13
CA LYS A 166 10.86 6.42 25.13
C LYS A 166 11.27 6.15 23.69
N ILE A 167 12.48 6.55 23.34
CA ILE A 167 13.00 6.37 21.98
C ILE A 167 14.11 5.33 22.04
N TRP A 168 14.09 4.40 21.08
CA TRP A 168 15.01 3.28 21.00
C TRP A 168 15.63 3.20 19.61
N LEU A 169 16.95 3.17 19.53
CA LEU A 169 17.70 2.80 18.33
C LEU A 169 18.02 1.30 18.39
N LEU A 170 17.53 0.55 17.40
CA LEU A 170 17.67 -0.90 17.29
C LEU A 170 18.69 -1.24 16.19
N ASP A 171 19.94 -1.51 16.57
CA ASP A 171 21.08 -1.66 15.66
C ASP A 171 21.41 -3.12 15.34
N ASP A 172 21.00 -3.55 14.14
CA ASP A 172 21.37 -4.83 13.53
C ASP A 172 22.68 -4.75 12.72
N GLY A 173 23.26 -3.56 12.59
CA GLY A 173 24.56 -3.31 11.95
C GLY A 173 25.74 -3.72 12.84
N ALA A 174 25.56 -3.70 14.16
CA ALA A 174 26.60 -3.99 15.14
C ALA A 174 26.24 -5.11 16.14
N THR A 175 25.45 -6.10 15.71
CA THR A 175 25.18 -7.30 16.53
C THR A 175 26.46 -7.99 16.98
N ARG A 176 26.38 -8.82 18.03
CA ARG A 176 27.55 -9.57 18.49
C ARG A 176 28.13 -10.45 17.38
N ALA A 177 27.27 -11.16 16.65
CA ALA A 177 27.68 -11.99 15.51
C ALA A 177 28.46 -11.19 14.43
N LYS A 178 28.03 -9.97 14.10
CA LYS A 178 28.75 -9.11 13.14
C LYS A 178 30.07 -8.59 13.69
N ARG A 179 30.13 -8.28 14.98
CA ARG A 179 31.36 -7.83 15.65
C ARG A 179 32.40 -8.94 15.81
N THR A 180 31.98 -10.20 15.83
CA THR A 180 32.86 -11.38 15.99
C THR A 180 32.97 -12.22 14.72
N GLN A 181 32.61 -11.67 13.56
CA GLN A 181 32.65 -12.43 12.30
C GLN A 181 34.10 -12.69 11.82
N PRO A 182 34.33 -13.72 10.98
CA PRO A 182 35.67 -14.12 10.56
C PRO A 182 36.43 -13.07 9.74
N ASP A 183 35.70 -12.21 9.02
CA ASP A 183 36.28 -11.12 8.23
C ASP A 183 36.70 -9.97 9.16
N PRO A 184 38.02 -9.72 9.34
CA PRO A 184 38.51 -8.75 10.32
C PRO A 184 38.15 -7.31 9.98
N GLU A 185 38.03 -6.95 8.69
CA GLU A 185 37.66 -5.60 8.29
C GLU A 185 36.19 -5.32 8.60
N LYS A 186 35.31 -6.25 8.24
CA LYS A 186 33.88 -6.11 8.55
C LYS A 186 33.59 -6.20 10.05
N ALA A 187 34.33 -7.03 10.79
CA ALA A 187 34.24 -7.09 12.26
C ALA A 187 34.64 -5.76 12.92
N ARG A 188 35.72 -5.12 12.44
CA ARG A 188 36.16 -3.80 12.89
C ARG A 188 35.12 -2.73 12.58
N ALA A 189 34.60 -2.69 11.35
CA ALA A 189 33.56 -1.74 10.95
C ALA A 189 32.29 -1.87 11.81
N ALA A 190 31.83 -3.10 12.08
CA ALA A 190 30.68 -3.34 12.96
C ALA A 190 30.96 -2.90 14.42
N CYS A 191 32.18 -3.12 14.92
CA CYS A 191 32.59 -2.65 16.25
C CYS A 191 32.60 -1.12 16.34
N GLU A 192 33.13 -0.46 15.32
CA GLU A 192 33.20 1.00 15.23
C GLU A 192 31.81 1.61 15.15
N ARG A 193 30.94 1.10 14.25
CA ARG A 193 29.53 1.50 14.16
C ARG A 193 28.83 1.41 15.51
N GLY A 194 28.92 0.25 16.17
CA GLY A 194 28.26 0.05 17.47
C GLY A 194 28.79 0.99 18.56
N ARG A 195 30.06 1.42 18.48
CA ARG A 195 30.63 2.42 19.39
C ARG A 195 30.11 3.83 19.07
N CYS A 196 30.12 4.23 17.80
CA CYS A 196 29.65 5.53 17.34
C CYS A 196 28.17 5.72 17.67
N LEU A 197 27.32 4.73 17.34
CA LEU A 197 25.89 4.80 17.60
C LEU A 197 25.53 4.77 19.09
N ARG A 198 26.26 4.00 19.92
CA ARG A 198 26.10 4.08 21.38
C ARG A 198 26.45 5.47 21.92
N LYS A 199 27.52 6.07 21.42
CA LYS A 199 27.92 7.44 21.80
C LYS A 199 26.86 8.45 21.38
N LEU A 200 26.36 8.37 20.15
CA LEU A 200 25.29 9.21 19.64
C LEU A 200 24.02 9.10 20.50
N CYS A 201 23.56 7.86 20.74
CA CYS A 201 22.39 7.62 21.58
C CYS A 201 22.57 8.18 23.00
N ALA A 202 23.75 8.01 23.61
CA ALA A 202 24.05 8.58 24.92
C ALA A 202 24.02 10.12 24.92
N GLN A 203 24.54 10.77 23.87
CA GLN A 203 24.50 12.23 23.70
C GLN A 203 23.06 12.75 23.55
N LEU A 204 22.21 12.00 22.87
CA LEU A 204 20.81 12.36 22.60
C LEU A 204 19.84 11.92 23.70
N GLY A 205 20.27 11.13 24.68
CA GLY A 205 19.37 10.55 25.70
C GLY A 205 18.43 9.47 25.16
N VAL A 206 18.84 8.77 24.10
CA VAL A 206 18.07 7.70 23.44
C VAL A 206 18.58 6.33 23.89
N ASN A 207 17.70 5.34 23.99
CA ASN A 207 18.09 3.98 24.33
C ASN A 207 18.73 3.28 23.12
N TYR A 208 19.92 2.70 23.29
CA TYR A 208 20.56 1.88 22.26
C TYR A 208 20.36 0.40 22.58
N LEU A 209 19.87 -0.38 21.61
CA LEU A 209 19.74 -1.82 21.72
C LEU A 209 20.34 -2.51 20.50
N THR A 210 21.05 -3.61 20.76
CA THR A 210 21.50 -4.56 19.75
C THR A 210 21.31 -5.98 20.30
N ARG A 211 21.57 -7.00 19.48
CA ARG A 211 21.31 -8.41 19.81
C ARG A 211 22.48 -9.32 19.49
N GLU A 212 22.36 -10.58 19.93
CA GLU A 212 23.38 -11.60 19.73
C GLU A 212 23.56 -11.96 18.24
N ARG A 213 22.47 -12.19 17.51
CA ARG A 213 22.47 -12.66 16.10
C ARG A 213 21.41 -11.97 15.25
N ASN A 214 21.66 -11.86 13.95
CA ASN A 214 20.73 -11.29 12.96
C ASN A 214 19.72 -12.35 12.47
N GLU A 215 18.79 -12.75 13.33
CA GLU A 215 17.75 -13.72 12.98
C GLU A 215 16.46 -12.99 12.57
N SER A 216 15.74 -13.47 11.56
CA SER A 216 14.46 -12.90 11.10
C SER A 216 14.49 -11.40 10.73
N ALA A 217 15.67 -10.88 10.37
CA ALA A 217 15.90 -9.49 9.93
C ALA A 217 15.18 -8.46 10.82
N LYS A 218 14.51 -7.48 10.21
CA LYS A 218 13.79 -6.39 10.88
C LYS A 218 12.77 -6.88 11.91
N ALA A 219 12.02 -7.94 11.59
CA ALA A 219 11.01 -8.49 12.49
C ALA A 219 11.65 -9.07 13.76
N GLY A 220 12.77 -9.79 13.61
CA GLY A 220 13.50 -10.33 14.76
C GLY A 220 14.13 -9.24 15.64
N ASN A 221 14.60 -8.14 15.05
CA ASN A 221 15.13 -7.00 15.78
C ASN A 221 14.05 -6.33 16.66
N ILE A 222 12.86 -6.10 16.09
CA ILE A 222 11.71 -5.56 16.84
C ILE A 222 11.29 -6.53 17.94
N ASN A 223 11.15 -7.82 17.66
CA ASN A 223 10.75 -8.82 18.66
C ASN A 223 11.74 -8.93 19.82
N HIS A 224 13.04 -8.79 19.55
CA HIS A 224 14.06 -8.70 20.59
C HIS A 224 13.86 -7.43 21.44
N ALA A 225 13.62 -6.29 20.80
CA ALA A 225 13.38 -5.03 21.50
C ALA A 225 12.16 -5.07 22.42
N LEU A 226 11.05 -5.67 21.97
CA LEU A 226 9.82 -5.82 22.76
C LEU A 226 10.01 -6.56 24.09
N GLN A 227 11.13 -7.27 24.30
CA GLN A 227 11.45 -7.93 25.57
C GLN A 227 12.01 -6.95 26.63
N TYR A 228 12.35 -5.72 26.23
CA TYR A 228 12.98 -4.70 27.08
C TYR A 228 12.11 -3.45 27.29
N LEU A 229 10.93 -3.38 26.66
CA LEU A 229 9.99 -2.25 26.76
C LEU A 229 9.02 -2.46 27.92
#